data_AF-A0A4R5BMS2-F1
#
_entry.id   AF-A0A4R5BMS2-F1
#
_cell.length_a   1.000
_cell.length_b   1.000
_cell.length_c   1.000
_cell.angle_alpha   90.00
_cell.angle_beta   90.00
_cell.angle_gamma   90.00
#
_symmetry.space_group_name_H-M   'P 1'
#
loop_
_entity.id
_entity.type
_entity.pdbx_description
1 polymer ?
#
loop_
_entity_poly.entity_id
_entity_poly.type
_entity_poly.pdbx_seq_one_letter_code
_entity_poly.pdbx_strand_id
1 'polypeptide(L)'
;MTSTAPPGAETVMSDWVRLGAEPAQTLSFLAWLRDRLSQGTIVRWRGTVAPSLAGHALYHLPPPGDGEETADWRSRFRLGLCYYRRGPGFIQIKDVRDPGDSATFLLDEPVLVQTFTRCLAPRSLAGAEPAEREAIEALVDARLLLRLDDLVMTLPSHMTRWPVPALAI
;
A
#
# COMPACT_ATOMS: atom_id res chain seq x y z
N MET A 1 3.33 23.31 -6.49
CA MET A 1 3.00 23.77 -5.12
C MET A 1 2.43 22.60 -4.34
N THR A 2 3.28 21.85 -3.64
CA THR A 2 2.87 20.72 -2.80
C THR A 2 2.53 21.24 -1.41
N SER A 3 1.24 21.50 -1.18
CA SER A 3 0.72 21.74 0.16
C SER A 3 0.94 20.49 0.99
N THR A 4 1.88 20.54 1.92
CA THR A 4 2.14 19.47 2.87
C THR A 4 1.11 19.64 3.98
N ALA A 5 0.13 18.72 4.04
CA ALA A 5 -0.84 18.71 5.13
C ALA A 5 -0.11 18.65 6.49
N PRO A 6 -0.57 19.38 7.52
CA PRO A 6 0.05 19.30 8.83
C PRO A 6 0.00 17.86 9.37
N PRO A 7 1.01 17.41 10.13
CA PRO A 7 1.00 16.09 10.75
C PRO A 7 -0.24 15.96 11.64
N GLY A 8 -1.00 14.87 11.47
CA GLY A 8 -2.28 14.67 12.14
C GLY A 8 -3.48 15.31 11.45
N ALA A 9 -3.32 15.84 10.22
CA ALA A 9 -4.44 16.23 9.39
C ALA A 9 -5.40 15.04 9.19
N GLU A 10 -6.69 15.32 9.32
CA GLU A 10 -7.74 14.32 9.13
C GLU A 10 -8.45 14.56 7.80
N THR A 11 -8.68 13.50 7.05
CA THR A 11 -9.49 13.51 5.83
C THR A 11 -10.65 12.56 6.03
N VAL A 12 -11.86 13.10 5.99
CA VAL A 12 -13.10 12.33 6.04
C VAL A 12 -13.67 12.23 4.64
N MET A 13 -13.89 11.01 4.16
CA MET A 13 -14.63 10.76 2.93
C MET A 13 -16.07 10.42 3.26
N SER A 14 -16.97 11.25 2.73
CA SER A 14 -18.41 11.08 2.89
C SER A 14 -19.01 10.10 1.88
N ASP A 15 -18.37 9.96 0.72
CA ASP A 15 -18.85 9.09 -0.35
C ASP A 15 -18.63 7.62 -0.01
N TRP A 16 -19.60 6.78 -0.37
CA TRP A 16 -19.53 5.34 -0.16
C TRP A 16 -18.60 4.69 -1.18
N VAL A 17 -17.54 4.04 -0.71
CA VAL A 17 -16.55 3.38 -1.57
C VAL A 17 -16.88 1.90 -1.74
N ARG A 18 -16.68 1.34 -2.94
CA ARG A 18 -16.86 -0.09 -3.22
C ARG A 18 -15.55 -0.70 -3.71
N LEU A 19 -14.83 -1.39 -2.84
CA LEU A 19 -13.57 -2.06 -3.22
C LEU A 19 -13.85 -3.42 -3.84
N GLY A 20 -13.24 -3.67 -5.00
CA GLY A 20 -13.36 -4.93 -5.74
C GLY A 20 -14.54 -4.98 -6.71
N ALA A 21 -15.28 -3.89 -6.88
CA ALA A 21 -16.28 -3.77 -7.95
C ALA A 21 -15.61 -3.46 -9.29
N GLU A 22 -14.74 -2.44 -9.32
CA GLU A 22 -14.03 -1.99 -10.52
C GLU A 22 -12.51 -1.96 -10.22
N PRO A 23 -11.67 -2.71 -10.95
CA PRO A 23 -10.24 -2.82 -10.68
C PRO A 23 -9.52 -1.46 -10.65
N ALA A 24 -9.74 -0.62 -11.66
CA ALA A 24 -9.06 0.68 -11.78
C ALA A 24 -9.42 1.62 -10.62
N GLN A 25 -10.70 1.68 -10.25
CA GLN A 25 -11.17 2.52 -9.15
C GLN A 25 -10.66 1.99 -7.81
N THR A 26 -10.66 0.67 -7.63
CA THR A 26 -10.12 0.00 -6.44
C THR A 26 -8.65 0.34 -6.23
N LEU A 27 -7.80 0.10 -7.25
CA LEU A 27 -6.37 0.36 -7.12
C LEU A 27 -6.08 1.86 -6.95
N SER A 28 -6.82 2.74 -7.63
CA SER A 28 -6.69 4.18 -7.47
C SER A 28 -6.98 4.63 -6.05
N PHE A 29 -8.05 4.08 -5.45
CA PHE A 29 -8.40 4.38 -4.07
C PHE A 29 -7.37 3.84 -3.07
N LEU A 30 -6.91 2.61 -3.25
CA LEU A 30 -5.86 2.03 -2.41
C LEU A 30 -4.54 2.81 -2.51
N ALA A 31 -4.18 3.29 -3.72
CA ALA A 31 -3.00 4.13 -3.93
C ALA A 31 -3.13 5.44 -3.16
N TRP A 32 -4.32 6.06 -3.25
CA TRP A 32 -4.62 7.27 -2.51
C TRP A 32 -4.55 7.05 -0.99
N LEU A 33 -5.11 5.96 -0.45
CA LEU A 33 -5.00 5.61 0.98
C LEU A 33 -3.53 5.46 1.40
N ARG A 34 -2.74 4.72 0.62
CA ARG A 34 -1.31 4.51 0.87
C ARG A 34 -0.53 5.82 0.88
N ASP A 35 -0.85 6.74 -0.03
CA ASP A 35 -0.16 8.02 -0.15
C ASP A 35 -0.54 8.97 0.99
N ARG A 36 -1.81 8.97 1.42
CA ARG A 36 -2.26 9.70 2.63
C ARG A 36 -1.62 9.15 3.89
N LEU A 37 -1.51 7.83 4.00
CA LEU A 37 -0.78 7.18 5.09
C LEU A 37 0.71 7.61 5.10
N SER A 38 1.35 7.69 3.94
CA SER A 38 2.75 8.14 3.79
C SER A 38 2.95 9.61 4.21
N GLN A 39 1.89 10.41 4.11
CA GLN A 39 1.85 11.82 4.55
C GLN A 39 1.49 11.99 6.03
N GLY A 40 1.16 10.91 6.75
CA GLY A 40 0.70 10.97 8.14
C GLY A 40 -0.70 11.57 8.29
N THR A 41 -1.53 11.52 7.24
CA THR A 41 -2.93 11.93 7.27
C THR A 41 -3.79 10.78 7.80
N ILE A 42 -4.65 11.07 8.77
CA ILE A 42 -5.66 10.12 9.25
C ILE A 42 -6.80 10.12 8.25
N VAL A 43 -7.11 8.97 7.66
CA VAL A 43 -8.23 8.84 6.73
C VAL A 43 -9.36 8.10 7.41
N ARG A 44 -10.55 8.71 7.40
CA ARG A 44 -11.81 8.04 7.73
C ARG A 44 -12.66 7.90 6.48
N TRP A 45 -13.09 6.68 6.20
CA TRP A 45 -13.95 6.40 5.05
C TRP A 45 -14.91 5.26 5.38
N ARG A 46 -15.94 5.09 4.55
CA ARG A 46 -16.95 4.03 4.66
C ARG A 46 -17.12 3.36 3.31
N GLY A 47 -17.46 2.08 3.34
CA GLY A 47 -17.57 1.33 2.11
C GLY A 47 -17.71 -0.16 2.32
N THR A 48 -17.89 -0.86 1.21
CA THR A 48 -17.86 -2.33 1.16
C THR A 48 -16.55 -2.82 0.57
N VAL A 49 -16.13 -4.01 0.98
CA VAL A 49 -14.92 -4.68 0.48
C VAL A 49 -15.31 -6.04 -0.05
N ALA A 50 -15.01 -6.30 -1.33
CA ALA A 50 -15.25 -7.62 -1.92
C ALA A 50 -14.42 -8.70 -1.18
N PRO A 51 -14.98 -9.91 -0.97
CA PRO A 51 -14.25 -10.99 -0.30
C PRO A 51 -12.90 -11.35 -0.91
N SER A 52 -12.73 -11.17 -2.23
CA SER A 52 -11.45 -11.39 -2.93
C SER A 52 -10.34 -10.42 -2.54
N LEU A 53 -10.70 -9.26 -1.97
CA LEU A 53 -9.77 -8.26 -1.44
C LEU A 53 -9.69 -8.30 0.09
N ALA A 54 -10.65 -8.94 0.75
CA ALA A 54 -10.67 -9.09 2.19
C ALA A 54 -9.53 -10.03 2.59
N GLY A 55 -8.47 -9.46 3.18
CA GLY A 55 -7.33 -10.26 3.62
C GLY A 55 -6.16 -9.42 4.10
N HIS A 56 -5.13 -10.12 4.58
CA HIS A 56 -3.97 -9.52 5.23
C HIS A 56 -3.20 -8.53 4.36
N ALA A 57 -3.34 -8.62 3.03
CA ALA A 57 -2.63 -7.77 2.09
C ALA A 57 -2.95 -6.28 2.27
N LEU A 58 -4.12 -5.93 2.81
CA LEU A 58 -4.58 -4.55 3.00
C LEU A 58 -4.50 -4.07 4.45
N TYR A 59 -4.15 -4.93 5.41
CA TYR A 59 -4.17 -4.57 6.84
C TYR A 59 -3.21 -3.45 7.22
N HIS A 60 -2.26 -3.09 6.37
CA HIS A 60 -1.39 -1.93 6.57
C HIS A 60 -2.01 -0.60 6.13
N LEU A 61 -3.17 -0.61 5.46
CA LEU A 61 -3.88 0.58 5.00
C LEU A 61 -5.05 0.93 5.94
N PRO A 62 -5.46 2.21 6.02
CA PRO A 62 -6.60 2.61 6.83
C PRO A 62 -7.89 1.85 6.44
N PRO A 63 -8.52 1.13 7.39
CA PRO A 63 -9.75 0.36 7.14
C PRO A 63 -10.98 1.26 7.02
N PRO A 64 -12.09 0.78 6.44
CA PRO A 64 -13.37 1.46 6.53
C PRO A 64 -13.90 1.43 7.97
N GLY A 65 -14.66 2.46 8.33
CA GLY A 65 -15.14 2.69 9.69
C GLY A 65 -16.20 1.71 10.19
N ASP A 66 -16.91 1.03 9.29
CA ASP A 66 -18.03 0.15 9.55
C ASP A 66 -18.00 -1.11 8.65
N GLY A 67 -18.90 -2.07 8.95
CA GLY A 67 -19.00 -3.37 8.26
C GLY A 67 -18.37 -4.51 9.07
N GLU A 68 -19.10 -5.61 9.24
CA GLU A 68 -18.61 -6.80 9.97
C GLU A 68 -17.46 -7.47 9.21
N GLU A 69 -17.53 -7.46 7.88
CA GLU A 69 -16.52 -8.01 6.97
C GLU A 69 -15.15 -7.34 7.09
N THR A 70 -15.09 -6.13 7.64
CA THR A 70 -13.86 -5.34 7.82
C THR A 70 -13.43 -5.24 9.28
N ALA A 71 -14.08 -5.97 10.19
CA ALA A 71 -13.74 -5.99 11.61
C ALA A 71 -12.31 -6.49 11.87
N ASP A 72 -11.89 -7.56 11.19
CA ASP A 72 -10.53 -8.08 11.34
C ASP A 72 -9.48 -7.08 10.83
N TRP A 73 -9.75 -6.42 9.68
CA TRP A 73 -8.91 -5.35 9.16
C TRP A 73 -8.75 -4.22 10.17
N ARG A 74 -9.85 -3.73 10.77
CA ARG A 74 -9.77 -2.73 11.86
C ARG A 74 -8.98 -3.21 13.06
N SER A 75 -9.16 -4.46 13.47
CA SER A 75 -8.49 -5.01 14.66
C SER A 75 -6.98 -5.08 14.48
N ARG A 76 -6.52 -5.38 13.25
CA ARG A 76 -5.10 -5.60 12.91
C ARG A 76 -4.39 -4.35 12.40
N PHE A 77 -5.10 -3.36 11.85
CA PHE A 77 -4.47 -2.18 11.30
C PHE A 77 -3.59 -1.44 12.32
N ARG A 78 -2.33 -1.25 11.97
CA ARG A 78 -1.35 -0.44 12.71
C ARG A 78 -0.48 0.31 11.70
N LEU A 79 0.09 1.43 12.12
CA LEU A 79 1.06 2.16 11.31
C LEU A 79 2.35 1.34 11.17
N GLY A 80 2.96 1.37 9.99
CA GLY A 80 4.26 0.74 9.75
C GLY A 80 4.21 -0.78 9.58
N LEU A 81 3.05 -1.37 9.27
CA LEU A 81 2.94 -2.80 8.99
C LEU A 81 3.53 -3.20 7.63
N CYS A 82 3.49 -2.33 6.62
CA CYS A 82 4.12 -2.59 5.33
C CYS A 82 4.57 -1.27 4.71
N TYR A 83 5.88 -1.06 4.66
CA TYR A 83 6.46 0.20 4.21
C TYR A 83 7.79 0.01 3.49
N TYR A 84 8.17 1.00 2.69
CA TYR A 84 9.48 1.05 2.05
C TYR A 84 10.24 2.33 2.39
N ARG A 85 11.56 2.26 2.18
CA ARG A 85 12.49 3.37 2.18
C ARG A 85 13.33 3.30 0.93
N ARG A 86 13.61 4.46 0.35
CA ARG A 86 14.43 4.59 -0.84
C ARG A 86 15.83 5.03 -0.47
N GLY A 87 16.83 4.26 -0.89
CA GLY A 87 18.24 4.64 -0.87
C GLY A 87 18.76 4.93 -2.27
N PRO A 88 20.04 5.30 -2.42
CA PRO A 88 20.68 5.47 -3.72
C PRO A 88 20.77 4.11 -4.44
N GLY A 89 19.92 3.91 -5.47
CA GLY A 89 19.93 2.71 -6.29
C GLY A 89 19.20 1.49 -5.70
N PHE A 90 18.66 1.58 -4.47
CA PHE A 90 17.96 0.46 -3.84
C PHE A 90 16.68 0.90 -3.11
N ILE A 91 15.81 -0.06 -2.83
CA ILE A 91 14.61 0.08 -2.00
C ILE A 91 14.63 -1.00 -0.92
N GLN A 92 14.57 -0.58 0.35
CA GLN A 92 14.37 -1.50 1.46
C GLN A 92 12.90 -1.51 1.83
N ILE A 93 12.32 -2.71 1.97
CA ILE A 93 10.91 -2.90 2.28
C ILE A 93 10.82 -3.73 3.55
N LYS A 94 9.98 -3.31 4.48
CA LYS A 94 9.64 -4.10 5.65
C LYS A 94 8.16 -4.44 5.58
N ASP A 95 7.86 -5.73 5.68
CA ASP A 95 6.50 -6.26 5.73
C ASP A 95 6.34 -7.10 6.99
N VAL A 96 5.45 -6.66 7.87
CA VAL A 96 5.08 -7.31 9.12
C VAL A 96 3.55 -7.39 9.25
N ARG A 97 2.83 -7.37 8.12
CA ARG A 97 1.36 -7.54 8.08
C ARG A 97 0.93 -8.85 8.72
N ASP A 98 1.77 -9.87 8.59
CA ASP A 98 1.64 -11.15 9.28
C ASP A 98 2.86 -11.34 10.21
N PRO A 99 2.66 -11.39 11.54
CA PRO A 99 3.74 -11.65 12.49
C PRO A 99 4.43 -13.00 12.27
N GLY A 100 3.74 -14.00 11.72
CA GLY A 100 4.30 -15.33 11.45
C GLY A 100 5.17 -15.38 10.18
N ASP A 101 5.04 -14.39 9.31
CA ASP A 101 5.68 -14.33 8.00
C ASP A 101 6.25 -12.93 7.71
N SER A 102 6.84 -12.35 8.76
CA SER A 102 7.46 -11.02 8.69
C SER A 102 8.77 -11.07 7.90
N ALA A 103 8.91 -10.17 6.93
CA ALA A 103 10.04 -10.16 6.01
C ALA A 103 10.63 -8.75 5.82
N THR A 104 11.92 -8.71 5.52
CA THR A 104 12.61 -7.51 5.02
C THR A 104 13.19 -7.82 3.66
N PHE A 105 12.80 -7.04 2.65
CA PHE A 105 13.28 -7.17 1.28
C PHE A 105 14.25 -6.04 0.98
N LEU A 106 15.30 -6.37 0.23
CA LEU A 106 16.19 -5.39 -0.40
C LEU A 106 16.03 -5.56 -1.91
N LEU A 107 15.52 -4.52 -2.57
CA LEU A 107 15.50 -4.43 -4.02
C LEU A 107 16.69 -3.57 -4.43
N ASP A 108 17.73 -4.19 -5.00
CA ASP A 108 18.95 -3.55 -5.49
C ASP A 108 19.18 -3.79 -6.98
N GLU A 109 18.50 -4.79 -7.56
CA GLU A 109 18.47 -4.98 -9.01
C GLU A 109 17.72 -3.84 -9.72
N PRO A 110 18.32 -3.20 -10.76
CA PRO A 110 17.72 -2.05 -11.43
C PRO A 110 16.32 -2.29 -11.98
N VAL A 111 16.01 -3.50 -12.46
CA VAL A 111 14.69 -3.84 -12.98
C VAL A 111 13.65 -3.88 -11.86
N LEU A 112 13.95 -4.48 -10.70
CA LEU A 112 13.04 -4.53 -9.55
C LEU A 112 12.77 -3.14 -9.00
N VAL A 113 13.81 -2.32 -8.84
CA VAL A 113 13.69 -0.94 -8.34
C VAL A 113 12.82 -0.09 -9.28
N GLN A 114 13.04 -0.20 -10.60
CA GLN A 114 12.26 0.53 -11.60
C GLN A 114 10.81 0.05 -11.64
N THR A 115 10.58 -1.27 -11.69
CA THR A 115 9.24 -1.87 -11.69
C THR A 115 8.46 -1.45 -10.45
N PHE A 116 9.04 -1.60 -9.26
CA PHE A 116 8.41 -1.19 -8.00
C PHE A 116 8.05 0.30 -8.00
N THR A 117 8.97 1.16 -8.47
CA THR A 117 8.75 2.62 -8.53
C THR A 117 7.64 2.97 -9.52
N ARG A 118 7.62 2.35 -10.70
CA ARG A 118 6.60 2.61 -11.74
C ARG A 118 5.21 2.16 -11.30
N CYS A 119 5.12 1.11 -10.49
CA CYS A 119 3.86 0.60 -9.95
C CYS A 119 3.37 1.40 -8.72
N LEU A 120 4.04 2.49 -8.31
CA LEU A 120 3.50 3.35 -7.26
C LEU A 120 2.13 3.92 -7.65
N ALA A 121 1.92 4.27 -8.92
CA ALA A 121 0.58 4.53 -9.43
C ALA A 121 0.00 3.22 -10.04
N PRO A 122 -1.32 2.98 -9.92
CA PRO A 122 -1.96 1.90 -10.67
C PRO A 122 -1.64 2.02 -12.15
N ARG A 123 -1.25 0.90 -12.76
CA ARG A 123 -0.93 0.87 -14.19
C ARG A 123 -1.33 -0.46 -14.82
N SER A 124 -1.56 -0.43 -16.12
CA SER A 124 -1.75 -1.64 -16.91
C SER A 124 -0.41 -2.36 -17.14
N LEU A 125 -0.51 -3.69 -17.20
CA LEU A 125 0.54 -4.62 -17.61
C LEU A 125 0.68 -4.66 -19.15
N ALA A 126 -0.24 -4.04 -19.89
CA ALA A 126 -0.15 -3.93 -21.34
C ALA A 126 1.16 -3.24 -21.75
N GLY A 127 1.92 -3.90 -22.63
CA GLY A 127 3.22 -3.40 -23.10
C GLY A 127 4.37 -3.54 -22.09
N ALA A 128 4.18 -4.27 -20.98
CA ALA A 128 5.30 -4.62 -20.11
C ALA A 128 6.25 -5.58 -20.82
N GLU A 129 7.53 -5.20 -20.89
CA GLU A 129 8.62 -6.01 -21.42
C GLU A 129 8.80 -7.30 -20.58
N PRO A 130 9.36 -8.39 -21.12
CA PRO A 130 9.48 -9.66 -20.41
C PRO A 130 10.15 -9.57 -19.04
N ALA A 131 11.23 -8.81 -18.92
CA ALA A 131 11.94 -8.61 -17.66
C ALA A 131 11.13 -7.79 -16.63
N GLU A 132 10.34 -6.81 -17.09
CA GLU A 132 9.41 -6.08 -16.22
C GLU A 132 8.30 -7.01 -15.74
N ARG A 133 7.78 -7.89 -16.60
CA ARG A 133 6.75 -8.87 -16.24
C ARG A 133 7.24 -9.86 -15.19
N GLU A 134 8.44 -10.42 -15.36
CA GLU A 134 9.05 -11.32 -14.37
C GLU A 134 9.24 -10.62 -13.02
N ALA A 135 9.74 -9.38 -13.03
CA ALA A 135 9.84 -8.54 -11.84
C ALA A 135 8.47 -8.28 -11.19
N ILE A 136 7.42 -8.08 -11.97
CA ILE A 136 6.05 -7.89 -11.45
C ILE A 136 5.56 -9.17 -10.77
N GLU A 137 5.69 -10.33 -11.41
CA GLU A 137 5.24 -11.60 -10.81
C GLU A 137 6.00 -11.88 -9.49
N ALA A 138 7.33 -11.70 -9.48
CA ALA A 138 8.12 -11.87 -8.25
C ALA A 138 7.66 -10.94 -7.11
N LEU A 139 7.31 -9.69 -7.43
CA LEU A 139 6.82 -8.74 -6.42
C LEU A 139 5.36 -9.00 -6.02
N VAL A 140 4.52 -9.56 -6.91
CA VAL A 140 3.16 -10.02 -6.58
C VAL A 140 3.22 -11.24 -5.66
N ASP A 141 4.09 -12.21 -5.95
CA ASP A 141 4.31 -13.40 -5.13
C ASP A 141 4.82 -13.03 -3.73
N ALA A 142 5.72 -12.04 -3.65
CA ALA A 142 6.16 -11.45 -2.38
C ALA A 142 5.09 -10.58 -1.69
N ARG A 143 3.89 -10.44 -2.28
CA ARG A 143 2.77 -9.60 -1.82
C ARG A 143 3.11 -8.12 -1.70
N LEU A 144 4.11 -7.65 -2.45
CA LEU A 144 4.56 -6.25 -2.48
C LEU A 144 3.81 -5.44 -3.54
N LEU A 145 3.30 -6.12 -4.57
CA LEU A 145 2.34 -5.57 -5.52
C LEU A 145 0.97 -6.25 -5.33
N LEU A 146 -0.09 -5.48 -5.58
CA LEU A 146 -1.44 -5.99 -5.74
C LEU A 146 -1.79 -5.97 -7.23
N ARG A 147 -2.17 -7.14 -7.77
CA ARG A 147 -2.69 -7.28 -9.14
C ARG A 147 -4.19 -7.49 -9.10
N LEU A 148 -4.93 -6.70 -9.88
CA LEU A 148 -6.35 -6.91 -10.18
C LEU A 148 -6.51 -6.85 -11.69
N ASP A 149 -6.93 -7.97 -12.28
CA ASP A 149 -6.95 -8.16 -13.74
C ASP A 149 -5.61 -7.80 -14.39
N ASP A 150 -5.62 -6.88 -15.37
CA ASP A 150 -4.43 -6.41 -16.07
C ASP A 150 -3.77 -5.21 -15.38
N LEU A 151 -4.24 -4.81 -14.19
CA LEU A 151 -3.71 -3.66 -13.46
C LEU A 151 -2.89 -4.10 -12.25
N VAL A 152 -1.86 -3.33 -11.95
CA VAL A 152 -0.97 -3.56 -10.81
C VAL A 152 -0.66 -2.28 -10.05
N MET A 153 -0.48 -2.38 -8.74
CA MET A 153 0.03 -1.29 -7.90
C MET A 153 0.91 -1.77 -6.75
N THR A 154 1.80 -0.91 -6.29
CA THR A 154 2.66 -1.13 -5.13
C THR A 154 1.89 -0.94 -3.82
N LEU A 155 1.97 -1.91 -2.92
CA LEU A 155 1.30 -1.89 -1.62
C LEU A 155 2.05 -1.13 -0.51
N PRO A 156 3.37 -1.33 -0.31
CA PRO A 156 4.09 -0.68 0.79
C PRO A 156 3.99 0.85 0.74
N SER A 157 3.68 1.49 1.87
CA SER A 157 3.68 2.96 1.98
C SER A 157 5.09 3.53 2.08
N HIS A 158 5.29 4.77 1.65
CA HIS A 158 6.59 5.41 1.75
C HIS A 158 6.81 5.93 3.17
N MET A 159 7.76 5.34 3.89
CA MET A 159 8.12 5.78 5.24
C MET A 159 9.10 6.95 5.18
N THR A 160 8.58 8.18 5.13
CA THR A 160 9.41 9.40 5.14
C THR A 160 9.81 9.86 6.54
N ARG A 161 9.03 9.49 7.56
CA ARG A 161 9.26 9.86 8.97
C ARG A 161 8.86 8.69 9.87
N TRP A 162 9.61 8.45 10.94
CA TRP A 162 9.19 7.47 11.95
C TRP A 162 7.97 7.99 12.72
N PRO A 163 6.91 7.18 12.91
CA PRO A 163 5.74 7.57 13.71
C PRO A 163 6.00 7.65 15.22
N VAL A 164 7.20 7.28 15.69
CA VAL A 164 7.57 7.38 17.11
C VAL A 164 8.59 8.52 17.24
N PRO A 165 8.35 9.53 18.10
CA PRO A 165 9.43 10.40 18.56
C PRO A 165 10.51 9.50 19.16
N ALA A 166 11.77 9.68 18.75
CA ALA A 166 12.87 9.10 19.48
C ALA A 166 12.87 9.73 20.88
N LEU A 167 12.18 9.10 21.83
CA LEU A 167 12.45 9.33 23.24
C LEU A 167 13.85 8.77 23.45
N ALA A 168 14.82 9.67 23.43
CA ALA A 168 16.14 9.42 23.97
C ALA A 168 15.97 8.85 25.38
N ILE A 169 16.65 7.73 25.62
CA ILE A 169 16.85 7.19 26.97
C ILE A 169 17.67 8.19 27.77
#